data_AF-A0A9K3D3W4-F1
#
_entry.id   AF-A0A9K3D3W4-F1
#
_cell.length_a   1.000
_cell.length_b   1.000
_cell.length_c   1.000
_cell.angle_alpha   90.00
_cell.angle_beta   90.00
_cell.angle_gamma   90.00
#
_symmetry.space_group_name_H-M   'P 1'
#
loop_
_entity.id
_entity.type
_entity.pdbx_description
1 polymer ?
#
loop_
_entity_poly.entity_id
_entity_poly.type
_entity_poly.pdbx_seq_one_letter_code
_entity_poly.pdbx_strand_id
1 'polypeptide(L)'
;TFVPPFKMARMTWIKPSLTWMLYRSGYGQKPGQECILGIDIKREGFEWALRHATLAHRNVSDKGCVRVQWDPERTVDIEKLDHRSIQIGLSGEAVERYVKEWIVGIEDITALAHTLYTQGHGNRDTSLLPQEKEYPVPEDIRSILEMGKDYPTREELDRRQSCRAQQEAKRQERAKRRQERRQQTVVE
;
A
#
# COMPACT_ATOMS: atom_id res chain seq x y z
N THR A 1 -12.31 -7.58 -14.56
CA THR A 1 -10.91 -7.96 -14.31
C THR A 1 -9.98 -6.89 -14.87
N PHE A 2 -8.70 -6.87 -14.47
CA PHE A 2 -7.75 -5.84 -14.96
C PHE A 2 -7.32 -6.08 -16.39
N VAL A 3 -6.95 -4.99 -17.07
CA VAL A 3 -6.47 -4.96 -18.46
C VAL A 3 -5.15 -4.16 -18.53
N PRO A 4 -4.41 -4.19 -19.66
CA PRO A 4 -3.27 -3.31 -19.85
C PRO A 4 -3.63 -1.85 -19.53
N PRO A 5 -2.76 -1.09 -18.84
CA PRO A 5 -1.33 -1.36 -18.60
C PRO A 5 -1.01 -2.15 -17.33
N PHE A 6 -1.98 -2.84 -16.70
CA PHE A 6 -1.71 -3.70 -15.55
C PHE A 6 -0.70 -4.81 -15.91
N LYS A 7 0.27 -5.06 -15.03
CA LYS A 7 1.35 -6.03 -15.24
C LYS A 7 1.38 -7.06 -14.11
N MET A 8 1.07 -8.33 -14.44
CA MET A 8 1.14 -9.45 -13.50
C MET A 8 2.55 -9.64 -12.89
N ALA A 9 3.61 -9.33 -13.66
CA ALA A 9 4.98 -9.50 -13.19
C ALA A 9 5.42 -8.47 -12.13
N ARG A 10 4.67 -7.37 -11.94
CA ARG A 10 4.99 -6.34 -10.95
C ARG A 10 4.28 -6.66 -9.63
N MET A 11 4.94 -6.33 -8.52
CA MET A 11 4.26 -6.32 -7.23
C MET A 11 3.05 -5.39 -7.25
N THR A 12 1.90 -5.92 -6.88
CA THR A 12 0.63 -5.21 -6.77
C THR A 12 0.34 -4.96 -5.30
N TRP A 13 0.19 -3.69 -4.91
CA TRP A 13 -0.12 -3.33 -3.54
C TRP A 13 -1.62 -3.08 -3.40
N ILE A 14 -2.26 -3.81 -2.49
CA ILE A 14 -3.64 -3.57 -2.08
C ILE A 14 -3.69 -2.96 -0.68
N LYS A 15 -4.71 -2.12 -0.46
CA LYS A 15 -4.91 -1.32 0.75
C LYS A 15 -6.39 -1.36 1.13
N PRO A 16 -6.75 -1.95 2.27
CA PRO A 16 -8.14 -1.90 2.74
C PRO A 16 -8.59 -0.48 3.11
N SER A 17 -7.66 0.40 3.50
CA SER A 17 -7.94 1.78 3.92
C SER A 17 -8.13 2.74 2.73
N LEU A 18 -9.32 3.37 2.66
CA LEU A 18 -9.62 4.41 1.68
C LEU A 18 -8.80 5.68 1.92
N THR A 19 -8.70 6.16 3.16
CA THR A 19 -7.99 7.41 3.47
C THR A 19 -6.49 7.30 3.18
N TRP A 20 -5.90 6.12 3.36
CA TRP A 20 -4.53 5.88 2.90
C TRP A 20 -4.41 5.98 1.37
N MET A 21 -5.38 5.44 0.62
CA MET A 21 -5.43 5.59 -0.84
C MET A 21 -5.58 7.05 -1.26
N LEU A 22 -6.42 7.84 -0.58
CA LEU A 22 -6.56 9.29 -0.81
C LEU A 22 -5.24 10.02 -0.55
N TYR A 23 -4.53 9.71 0.53
CA TYR A 23 -3.20 10.26 0.77
C TYR A 23 -2.22 9.92 -0.35
N ARG A 24 -2.22 8.65 -0.77
CA ARG A 24 -1.25 8.14 -1.75
C ARG A 24 -1.43 8.82 -3.10
N SER A 25 -2.67 8.90 -3.59
CA SER A 25 -3.06 9.51 -4.86
C SER A 25 -3.23 11.02 -4.81
N GLY A 26 -3.24 11.62 -3.60
CA GLY A 26 -3.65 13.01 -3.43
C GLY A 26 -5.08 13.23 -3.89
N TYR A 27 -6.00 12.36 -3.46
CA TYR A 27 -7.40 12.35 -3.89
C TYR A 27 -7.59 12.23 -5.41
N GLY A 28 -6.73 11.46 -6.08
CA GLY A 28 -6.78 11.33 -7.54
C GLY A 28 -6.15 12.50 -8.32
N GLN A 29 -5.51 13.46 -7.64
CA GLN A 29 -4.92 14.62 -8.31
C GLN A 29 -3.46 14.42 -8.75
N LYS A 30 -2.78 13.37 -8.27
CA LYS A 30 -1.37 13.12 -8.62
C LYS A 30 -1.25 12.45 -9.99
N PRO A 31 -0.30 12.90 -10.84
CA PRO A 31 -0.03 12.28 -12.13
C PRO A 31 0.24 10.76 -12.04
N GLY A 32 -0.46 9.98 -12.85
CA GLY A 32 -0.40 8.52 -12.89
C GLY A 32 -1.10 7.82 -11.72
N GLN A 33 -1.91 8.54 -10.94
CA GLN A 33 -2.70 8.04 -9.80
C GLN A 33 -4.11 8.62 -9.78
N GLU A 34 -4.64 8.97 -10.95
CA GLU A 34 -5.91 9.67 -11.11
C GLU A 34 -7.12 8.74 -10.95
N CYS A 35 -6.93 7.44 -11.20
CA CYS A 35 -7.97 6.44 -11.03
C CYS A 35 -7.82 5.72 -9.68
N ILE A 36 -8.90 5.71 -8.90
CA ILE A 36 -9.00 4.99 -7.63
C ILE A 36 -10.10 3.94 -7.74
N LEU A 37 -9.75 2.69 -7.47
CA LEU A 37 -10.66 1.56 -7.55
C LEU A 37 -10.97 1.01 -6.15
N GLY A 38 -12.26 0.86 -5.85
CA GLY A 38 -12.76 -0.02 -4.80
C GLY A 38 -12.78 -1.45 -5.34
N ILE A 39 -12.27 -2.40 -4.55
CA ILE A 39 -12.11 -3.79 -5.02
C ILE A 39 -12.61 -4.72 -3.94
N ASP A 40 -13.64 -5.47 -4.28
CA ASP A 40 -14.15 -6.54 -3.43
C ASP A 40 -13.41 -7.83 -3.75
N ILE A 41 -12.85 -8.43 -2.70
CA ILE A 41 -12.19 -9.73 -2.77
C ILE A 41 -12.86 -10.73 -1.83
N LYS A 42 -12.81 -12.00 -2.23
CA LYS A 42 -13.24 -13.09 -1.35
C LYS A 42 -12.42 -13.10 -0.07
N ARG A 43 -13.10 -13.33 1.05
CA ARG A 43 -12.48 -13.46 2.38
C ARG A 43 -11.39 -14.54 2.40
N GLU A 44 -11.66 -15.68 1.79
CA GLU A 44 -10.70 -16.79 1.68
C GLU A 44 -9.39 -16.39 0.97
N GLY A 45 -9.47 -15.56 -0.07
CA GLY A 45 -8.31 -15.03 -0.79
C GLY A 45 -7.52 -14.02 0.05
N PHE A 46 -8.22 -13.14 0.76
CA PHE A 46 -7.61 -12.21 1.70
C PHE A 46 -6.84 -12.95 2.81
N GLU A 47 -7.49 -13.92 3.47
CA GLU A 47 -6.84 -14.71 4.52
C GLU A 47 -5.70 -15.57 3.99
N TRP A 48 -5.84 -16.15 2.79
CA TRP A 48 -4.73 -16.86 2.15
C TRP A 48 -3.53 -15.94 2.00
N ALA A 49 -3.73 -14.71 1.51
CA ALA A 49 -2.62 -13.76 1.37
C ALA A 49 -1.95 -13.47 2.71
N LEU A 50 -2.73 -13.27 3.79
CA LEU A 50 -2.18 -13.01 5.12
C LEU A 50 -1.45 -14.22 5.72
N ARG A 51 -1.91 -15.45 5.48
CA ARG A 51 -1.21 -16.67 5.91
C ARG A 51 0.14 -16.88 5.20
N HIS A 52 0.30 -16.31 4.00
CA HIS A 52 1.55 -16.38 3.23
C HIS A 52 2.41 -15.10 3.36
N ALA A 53 2.04 -14.20 4.28
CA ALA A 53 2.68 -12.90 4.42
C ALA A 53 4.05 -12.99 5.08
N THR A 54 5.00 -12.24 4.53
CA THR A 54 6.24 -11.87 5.22
C THR A 54 6.23 -10.39 5.56
N LEU A 55 6.41 -10.04 6.83
CA LEU A 55 6.52 -8.64 7.28
C LEU A 55 7.78 -7.97 6.67
N ALA A 56 7.62 -6.79 6.07
CA ALA A 56 8.68 -6.10 5.34
C ALA A 56 9.81 -5.55 6.22
N HIS A 57 9.65 -5.54 7.53
CA HIS A 57 10.74 -5.20 8.45
C HIS A 57 11.70 -6.39 8.68
N ARG A 58 11.27 -7.61 8.37
CA ARG A 58 12.13 -8.80 8.44
C ARG A 58 13.07 -8.82 7.24
N ASN A 59 14.37 -8.80 7.51
CA ASN A 59 15.42 -9.04 6.51
C ASN A 59 15.54 -10.55 6.23
N VAL A 60 14.48 -11.14 5.67
CA VAL A 60 14.54 -12.52 5.19
C VAL A 60 14.97 -12.54 3.73
N SER A 61 15.95 -13.40 3.43
CA SER A 61 16.39 -13.75 2.08
C SER A 61 15.26 -14.30 1.24
N ASP A 62 14.29 -14.95 1.90
CA ASP A 62 13.10 -15.48 1.26
C ASP A 62 12.09 -14.36 0.97
N LYS A 63 11.85 -14.13 -0.32
CA LYS A 63 10.91 -13.13 -0.82
C LYS A 63 9.61 -13.83 -1.21
N GLY A 64 8.94 -14.39 -0.20
CA GLY A 64 7.61 -14.98 -0.37
C GLY A 64 6.67 -14.08 -1.19
N CYS A 65 5.67 -14.70 -1.81
CA CYS A 65 4.77 -14.07 -2.77
C CYS A 65 3.91 -12.95 -2.18
N VAL A 66 3.80 -12.86 -0.85
CA VAL A 66 3.09 -11.81 -0.12
C VAL A 66 4.00 -11.05 0.84
N ARG A 67 3.98 -9.72 0.76
CA ARG A 67 4.69 -8.80 1.64
C ARG A 67 3.72 -7.91 2.40
N VAL A 68 3.87 -7.83 3.72
CA VAL A 68 3.03 -6.94 4.54
C VAL A 68 3.83 -5.78 5.12
N GLN A 69 3.25 -4.58 5.03
CA GLN A 69 3.73 -3.36 5.67
C GLN A 69 2.62 -2.75 6.54
N TRP A 70 3.01 -2.18 7.66
CA TRP A 70 2.11 -1.41 8.52
C TRP A 70 2.48 0.06 8.42
N ASP A 71 1.63 0.84 7.76
CA ASP A 71 1.83 2.28 7.56
C ASP A 71 0.99 3.07 8.57
N PRO A 72 1.36 4.33 8.90
CA PRO A 72 0.46 5.21 9.64
C PRO A 72 -0.90 5.30 8.94
N GLU A 73 -1.98 5.12 9.70
CA GLU A 73 -3.32 5.44 9.21
C GLU A 73 -3.51 6.96 9.18
N ARG A 74 -4.55 7.42 8.48
CA ARG A 74 -4.83 8.82 8.24
C ARG A 74 -6.31 9.14 8.33
N THR A 75 -6.58 10.37 8.75
CA THR A 75 -7.91 10.96 8.63
C THR A 75 -8.26 11.24 7.16
N VAL A 76 -9.51 11.60 6.91
CA VAL A 76 -9.95 12.11 5.61
C VAL A 76 -9.19 13.37 5.20
N ASP A 77 -8.64 14.12 6.16
CA ASP A 77 -7.80 15.30 5.93
C ASP A 77 -6.30 14.96 5.74
N ILE A 78 -5.95 13.68 5.68
CA ILE A 78 -4.58 13.14 5.50
C ILE A 78 -3.69 13.23 6.76
N GLU A 79 -4.20 13.76 7.86
CA GLU A 79 -3.49 13.81 9.14
C GLU A 79 -3.20 12.41 9.68
N LYS A 80 -2.00 12.20 10.23
CA LYS A 80 -1.59 10.88 10.76
C LYS A 80 -2.41 10.54 12.02
N LEU A 81 -2.89 9.29 12.08
CA LEU A 81 -3.50 8.69 13.26
C LEU A 81 -2.49 7.83 14.02
N ASP A 82 -2.82 7.51 15.28
CA ASP A 82 -1.93 6.76 16.18
C ASP A 82 -1.94 5.25 15.92
N HIS A 83 -2.99 4.74 15.27
CA HIS A 83 -3.03 3.37 14.78
C HIS A 83 -2.48 3.27 13.35
N ARG A 84 -2.27 2.04 12.91
CA ARG A 84 -1.66 1.73 11.62
C ARG A 84 -2.59 0.90 10.76
N SER A 85 -2.40 1.03 9.45
CA SER A 85 -3.14 0.29 8.45
C SER A 85 -2.25 -0.61 7.62
N ILE A 86 -2.82 -1.76 7.29
CA ILE A 86 -2.11 -2.81 6.58
C ILE A 86 -1.96 -2.47 5.10
N GLN A 87 -0.80 -2.81 4.57
CA GLN A 87 -0.47 -2.81 3.15
C GLN A 87 -0.04 -4.19 2.75
N ILE A 88 -0.63 -4.73 1.68
CA ILE A 88 -0.37 -6.09 1.24
C ILE A 88 0.15 -6.05 -0.19
N GLY A 89 1.40 -6.45 -0.36
CA GLY A 89 2.10 -6.53 -1.64
C GLY A 89 2.03 -7.96 -2.17
N LEU A 90 1.41 -8.12 -3.33
CA LEU A 90 1.18 -9.40 -3.99
C LEU A 90 2.11 -9.53 -5.20
N SER A 91 2.77 -10.67 -5.33
CA SER A 91 3.68 -10.98 -6.43
C SER A 91 3.65 -12.48 -6.75
N GLY A 92 4.14 -12.87 -7.93
CA GLY A 92 4.12 -14.29 -8.35
C GLY A 92 2.70 -14.86 -8.29
N GLU A 93 2.55 -16.06 -7.73
CA GLU A 93 1.25 -16.74 -7.61
C GLU A 93 0.16 -15.88 -6.92
N ALA A 94 0.54 -15.06 -5.93
CA ALA A 94 -0.43 -14.26 -5.20
C ALA A 94 -1.14 -13.22 -6.09
N VAL A 95 -0.43 -12.63 -7.07
CA VAL A 95 -1.06 -11.69 -8.00
C VAL A 95 -1.93 -12.43 -9.03
N GLU A 96 -1.56 -13.66 -9.39
CA GLU A 96 -2.37 -14.49 -10.29
C GLU A 96 -3.70 -14.86 -9.66
N ARG A 97 -3.66 -15.39 -8.44
CA ARG A 97 -4.86 -15.73 -7.68
C ARG A 97 -5.72 -14.50 -7.41
N TYR A 98 -5.11 -13.38 -7.04
CA TYR A 98 -5.83 -12.11 -6.85
C TYR A 98 -6.68 -11.73 -8.07
N VAL A 99 -6.07 -11.70 -9.25
CA VAL A 99 -6.74 -11.25 -10.48
C VAL A 99 -7.72 -12.28 -11.03
N LYS A 100 -7.42 -13.58 -10.91
CA LYS A 100 -8.20 -14.65 -11.54
C LYS A 100 -9.25 -15.27 -10.62
N GLU A 101 -9.05 -15.25 -9.30
CA GLU A 101 -9.82 -16.06 -8.34
C GLU A 101 -10.48 -15.24 -7.23
N TRP A 102 -9.79 -14.20 -6.73
CA TRP A 102 -10.22 -13.50 -5.50
C TRP A 102 -11.13 -12.31 -5.77
N ILE A 103 -10.91 -11.55 -6.85
CA ILE A 103 -11.73 -10.37 -7.17
C ILE A 103 -13.14 -10.81 -7.55
N VAL A 104 -14.12 -10.26 -6.85
CA VAL A 104 -15.56 -10.46 -7.10
C VAL A 104 -16.29 -9.18 -7.50
N GLY A 105 -15.68 -8.01 -7.26
CA GLY A 105 -16.22 -6.71 -7.63
C GLY A 105 -15.12 -5.68 -7.85
N ILE A 106 -15.34 -4.77 -8.80
CA ILE A 106 -14.49 -3.59 -9.02
C ILE A 106 -15.42 -2.41 -9.24
N GLU A 107 -15.22 -1.36 -8.46
CA GLU A 107 -15.93 -0.09 -8.56
C GLU A 107 -14.93 1.04 -8.77
N ASP A 108 -15.23 1.96 -9.70
CA ASP A 108 -14.47 3.20 -9.82
C ASP A 108 -15.01 4.22 -8.81
N ILE A 109 -14.19 4.54 -7.81
CA ILE A 109 -14.53 5.47 -6.72
C ILE A 109 -13.81 6.82 -6.89
N THR A 110 -13.30 7.11 -8.09
CA THR A 110 -12.56 8.35 -8.37
C THR A 110 -13.43 9.59 -8.12
N ALA A 111 -14.70 9.55 -8.49
CA ALA A 111 -15.64 10.66 -8.27
C ALA A 111 -15.83 10.97 -6.78
N LEU A 112 -15.88 9.94 -5.93
CA LEU A 112 -15.93 10.10 -4.47
C LEU A 112 -14.68 10.83 -3.95
N ALA A 113 -13.49 10.40 -4.40
CA ALA A 113 -12.24 11.04 -4.01
C ALA A 113 -12.17 12.51 -4.45
N HIS A 114 -12.62 12.82 -5.67
CA HIS A 114 -12.71 14.20 -6.16
C HIS A 114 -13.70 15.03 -5.35
N THR A 115 -14.84 14.47 -4.98
CA THR A 115 -15.82 15.14 -4.11
C THR A 115 -15.17 15.56 -2.78
N LEU A 116 -14.52 14.62 -2.10
CA LEU A 116 -13.78 14.88 -0.86
C LEU A 116 -12.65 15.90 -1.04
N TYR A 117 -11.99 15.92 -2.20
CA TYR A 117 -10.97 16.91 -2.52
C TYR A 117 -11.58 18.33 -2.61
N THR A 118 -12.67 18.47 -3.36
CA THR A 118 -13.32 19.77 -3.62
C THR A 118 -13.94 20.42 -2.38
N GLN A 119 -14.35 19.63 -1.39
CA GLN A 119 -14.85 20.15 -0.10
C GLN A 119 -13.78 20.95 0.66
N GLY A 120 -12.50 20.66 0.43
CA GLY A 120 -11.39 21.36 1.06
C GLY A 120 -11.07 20.86 2.48
N HIS A 121 -9.87 21.18 2.94
CA HIS A 121 -9.36 20.72 4.24
C HIS A 121 -10.23 21.22 5.40
N GLY A 122 -10.60 20.33 6.32
CA GLY A 122 -11.42 20.62 7.49
C GLY A 122 -12.94 20.66 7.23
N ASN A 123 -13.37 20.58 5.97
CA ASN A 123 -14.79 20.57 5.58
C ASN A 123 -15.21 19.23 4.94
N ARG A 124 -14.32 18.23 4.93
CA ARG A 124 -14.58 16.96 4.25
C ARG A 124 -15.65 16.16 4.98
N ASP A 125 -16.66 15.71 4.23
CA ASP A 125 -17.77 14.96 4.76
C ASP A 125 -17.36 13.51 5.04
N THR A 126 -17.14 13.21 6.32
CA THR A 126 -16.77 11.86 6.78
C THR A 126 -17.89 10.84 6.60
N SER A 127 -19.15 11.25 6.40
CA SER A 127 -20.26 10.34 6.14
C SER A 127 -20.17 9.67 4.76
N LEU A 128 -19.36 10.23 3.85
CA LEU A 128 -19.05 9.65 2.54
C LEU A 128 -18.02 8.51 2.62
N LEU A 129 -17.37 8.32 3.77
CA LEU A 129 -16.44 7.21 3.95
C LEU A 129 -17.19 5.88 4.10
N PRO A 130 -16.60 4.76 3.65
CA PRO A 130 -17.18 3.45 3.89
C PRO A 130 -17.26 3.19 5.40
N GLN A 131 -18.35 2.55 5.83
CA GLN A 131 -18.49 2.12 7.21
C GLN A 131 -17.55 0.95 7.49
N GLU A 132 -16.43 1.22 8.15
CA GLU A 132 -15.46 0.21 8.54
C GLU A 132 -15.96 -0.64 9.72
N LYS A 133 -15.68 -1.93 9.67
CA LYS A 133 -15.96 -2.89 10.75
C LYS A 133 -14.67 -3.61 11.08
N GLU A 134 -14.45 -3.89 12.37
CA GLU A 134 -13.31 -4.70 12.76
C GLU A 134 -13.36 -6.07 12.09
N TYR A 135 -12.26 -6.42 11.42
CA TYR A 135 -12.13 -7.72 10.80
C TYR A 135 -11.75 -8.77 11.86
N PRO A 136 -12.50 -9.87 12.01
CA PRO A 136 -12.17 -10.92 12.97
C PRO A 136 -10.97 -11.74 12.47
N VAL A 137 -9.76 -11.24 12.74
CA VAL A 137 -8.51 -11.89 12.30
C VAL A 137 -8.33 -13.23 13.03
N PRO A 138 -8.23 -14.37 12.30
CA PRO A 138 -7.87 -15.66 12.86
C PRO A 138 -6.53 -15.64 13.63
N GLU A 139 -6.41 -16.48 14.67
CA GLU A 139 -5.26 -16.44 15.59
C GLU A 139 -3.93 -16.80 14.91
N ASP A 140 -3.96 -17.75 13.95
CA ASP A 140 -2.80 -18.09 13.12
C ASP A 140 -2.29 -16.88 12.32
N ILE A 141 -3.22 -16.11 11.74
CA ILE A 141 -2.89 -14.87 11.03
C ILE A 141 -2.39 -13.78 11.99
N ARG A 142 -3.00 -13.62 13.17
CA ARG A 142 -2.52 -12.67 14.19
C ARG A 142 -1.07 -12.94 14.56
N SER A 143 -0.71 -14.21 14.75
CA SER A 143 0.67 -14.64 15.04
C SER A 143 1.64 -14.31 13.90
N ILE A 144 1.27 -14.61 12.64
CA ILE A 144 2.08 -14.32 11.44
C ILE A 144 2.32 -12.81 11.29
N LEU A 145 1.28 -12.01 11.51
CA LEU A 145 1.34 -10.56 11.40
C LEU A 145 1.88 -9.86 12.65
N GLU A 146 2.22 -10.63 13.69
CA GLU A 146 2.69 -10.15 15.00
C GLU A 146 1.73 -9.14 15.65
N MET A 147 0.42 -9.32 15.43
CA MET A 147 -0.60 -8.49 16.05
C MET A 147 -0.63 -8.72 17.56
N GLY A 148 -0.63 -7.64 18.35
CA GLY A 148 -0.69 -7.70 19.82
C GLY A 148 0.64 -7.96 20.52
N LYS A 149 1.74 -8.13 19.79
CA LYS A 149 3.10 -7.98 20.35
C LYS A 149 3.42 -6.50 20.49
N ASP A 150 4.37 -6.13 21.35
CA ASP A 150 4.88 -4.76 21.47
C ASP A 150 5.38 -4.28 20.11
N TYR A 151 4.49 -3.65 19.35
CA TYR A 151 4.79 -3.11 18.05
C TYR A 151 5.65 -1.88 18.29
N PRO A 152 6.77 -1.69 17.55
CA PRO A 152 7.68 -0.60 17.85
C PRO A 152 6.91 0.73 17.84
N THR A 153 7.22 1.58 18.80
CA THR A 153 6.52 2.84 19.04
C THR A 153 6.50 3.71 17.77
N ARG A 154 5.56 4.65 17.70
CA ARG A 154 5.45 5.63 16.61
C ARG A 154 6.80 6.26 16.28
N GLU A 155 7.56 6.68 17.29
CA GLU A 155 8.88 7.27 17.12
C GLU A 155 9.91 6.29 16.53
N GLU A 156 9.96 5.06 17.02
CA GLU A 156 10.93 4.06 16.56
C GLU A 156 10.72 3.71 15.08
N LEU A 157 9.46 3.64 14.65
CA LEU A 157 9.12 3.37 13.25
C LEU A 157 9.34 4.58 12.36
N ASP A 158 8.98 5.80 12.80
CA ASP A 158 9.23 7.02 12.03
C ASP A 158 10.75 7.24 11.84
N ARG A 159 11.57 6.94 12.88
CA ARG A 159 13.04 6.90 12.75
C ARG A 159 13.50 5.87 11.72
N ARG A 160 12.94 4.66 11.73
CA ARG A 160 13.26 3.60 10.75
C ARG A 160 12.85 3.98 9.33
N GLN A 161 11.66 4.56 9.13
CA GLN A 161 11.15 5.02 7.82
C GLN A 161 11.99 6.19 7.29
N SER A 162 12.29 7.19 8.12
CA SER A 162 13.15 8.31 7.75
C SER A 162 14.55 7.82 7.37
N CYS A 163 15.13 6.89 8.13
CA CYS A 163 16.42 6.28 7.80
C CYS A 163 16.37 5.53 6.44
N ARG A 164 15.32 4.73 6.18
CA ARG A 164 15.15 4.05 4.88
C ARG A 164 14.99 5.03 3.73
N ALA A 165 14.17 6.08 3.88
CA ALA A 165 13.98 7.10 2.87
C ALA A 165 15.30 7.82 2.52
N GLN A 166 16.12 8.13 3.54
CA GLN A 166 17.46 8.69 3.36
C GLN A 166 18.41 7.72 2.62
N GLN A 167 18.35 6.42 2.93
CA GLN A 167 19.15 5.41 2.25
C GLN A 167 18.74 5.23 0.78
N GLU A 168 17.44 5.22 0.49
CA GLU A 168 16.92 5.15 -0.88
C GLU A 168 17.29 6.40 -1.69
N ALA A 169 17.15 7.60 -1.10
CA ALA A 169 17.57 8.85 -1.74
C ALA A 169 19.06 8.82 -2.10
N LYS A 170 19.93 8.40 -1.17
CA LYS A 170 21.36 8.23 -1.43
C LYS A 170 21.64 7.19 -2.52
N ARG A 171 20.85 6.11 -2.59
CA ARG A 171 20.98 5.07 -3.62
C ARG A 171 20.55 5.57 -5.00
N GLN A 172 19.45 6.32 -5.07
CA GLN A 172 18.97 6.96 -6.31
C GLN A 172 19.98 7.99 -6.81
N GLU A 173 20.56 8.81 -5.93
CA GLU A 173 21.58 9.78 -6.32
C GLU A 173 22.86 9.11 -6.85
N ARG A 174 23.32 8.03 -6.20
CA ARG A 174 24.44 7.23 -6.70
C ARG A 174 24.14 6.58 -8.04
N ALA A 175 22.92 6.09 -8.26
CA ALA A 175 22.50 5.52 -9.54
C ALA A 175 22.47 6.59 -10.64
N LYS A 176 21.93 7.78 -10.34
CA LYS A 176 21.91 8.94 -11.25
C LYS A 176 23.32 9.35 -11.67
N ARG A 177 24.23 9.53 -10.72
CA ARG A 177 25.64 9.86 -10.99
C ARG A 177 26.35 8.81 -11.85
N ARG A 178 26.03 7.52 -11.67
CA ARG A 178 26.57 6.43 -12.49
C ARG A 178 26.03 6.46 -13.91
N GLN A 179 24.75 6.80 -14.09
CA GLN A 179 24.11 6.91 -15.39
C GLN A 179 24.65 8.13 -16.17
N GLU A 180 24.79 9.28 -15.51
CA GLU A 180 25.40 10.49 -16.10
C GLU A 180 26.85 10.24 -16.55
N ARG A 181 27.66 9.58 -15.72
CA ARG A 181 29.03 9.19 -16.10
C ARG A 181 29.05 8.27 -17.32
N ARG A 182 28.18 7.26 -17.37
CA ARG A 182 28.07 6.36 -18.54
C ARG A 182 27.62 7.08 -19.81
N GLN A 183 26.78 8.11 -19.70
CA GLN A 183 26.37 8.91 -20.86
C GLN A 183 27.49 9.81 -21.35
N GLN A 184 28.37 10.31 -20.47
CA GLN A 184 29.54 11.10 -20.86
C GLN A 184 30.65 10.27 -21.52
N THR A 185 30.85 9.00 -21.12
CA THR A 185 31.89 8.12 -21.70
C THR A 185 31.53 7.55 -23.09
N VAL A 186 30.31 7.76 -23.58
CA VAL A 186 29.85 7.24 -24.90
C VAL A 186 29.91 8.31 -26.00
N VAL A 187 30.36 9.52 -25.67
CA VAL A 187 30.43 10.69 -26.59
C VAL A 187 31.89 11.03 -26.99
N GLU A 188 32.87 10.25 -26.54
CA GLU A 188 34.28 10.28 -27.00
C GLU A 188 34.59 9.05 -27.87
#